data_AF-A0A2G9TZP1-F1
#
_entry.id   AF-A0A2G9TZP1-F1
#
_cell.length_a   1.000
_cell.length_b   1.000
_cell.length_c   1.000
_cell.angle_alpha   90.00
_cell.angle_beta   90.00
_cell.angle_gamma   90.00
#
_symmetry.space_group_name_H-M   'P 1'
#
loop_
_entity.id
_entity.type
_entity.pdbx_description
1 polymer ?
#
loop_
_entity_poly.entity_id
_entity_poly.type
_entity_poly.pdbx_seq_one_letter_code
_entity_poly.pdbx_strand_id
1 'polypeptide(L)'
;DRGELLTFTEDKFVLNGTKMGSAFGYAIEVVDLNNDGFDDLIVGAPFEHRADTDGHFGGIVYVYFSQGVERRKGESSKVFHPPITLKGPGFFSQFGLSITKLGNLDGDKRGYNDFAVGAPFANDGKGAVYVYLGEKSKKEFRKTPAQVITSSDLPNLRRPVKSFGFSLSGGSDLDGNGYPDLVVGAVTGGVVTVLRSRPVISIMATHKTASPFIDIEKGRNCPRGAKTCFPLDLEIFVDNDPSKGADLVDFNSNVFTCNLEENDNSAKDWINPLKFRFTVRIMNERKPFHPAEGLPIVDLKQFPILNKYGASYEFQIPFNTRCGEDQVCQTDLVLEAVFVGIPKTEKGYVSNVGDKDYLDITFTVENRKEKAYQAALFLTYDPEELELPMVVGGAKLGWETIGKNVVVVHLGNPMDSNMKHSFDLRFKLMRGRTEGIGRPLQFSAIVNSTSKETNPGDNEWKSDLQIIKRAEMELVGTSDPPLVRFGGEIKDESSMDLEEDIGVMVRHNYTLHNKGPWTVRNVYAKFEWPYQVESPRQKGKWALYLLDVPTVTTYNTDGTVDIRR
;
A
#
# COMPACT_ATOMS: atom_id res chain seq x y z
N ASP A 1 36.65 20.27 -60.54
CA ASP A 1 35.27 19.79 -60.76
C ASP A 1 35.15 18.28 -60.79
N ARG A 2 34.70 17.71 -59.67
CA ARG A 2 33.61 16.73 -59.54
C ARG A 2 33.65 16.26 -58.09
N GLY A 3 32.85 16.93 -57.24
CA GLY A 3 32.68 16.55 -55.84
C GLY A 3 32.13 15.14 -55.74
N GLU A 4 32.75 14.35 -54.86
CA GLU A 4 32.22 13.05 -54.44
C GLU A 4 30.88 13.30 -53.74
N LEU A 5 29.79 13.01 -54.47
CA LEU A 5 28.49 12.85 -53.87
C LEU A 5 28.56 11.66 -52.91
N LEU A 6 28.22 11.89 -51.63
CA LEU A 6 27.90 10.85 -50.66
C LEU A 6 26.76 10.00 -51.22
N THR A 7 27.07 8.98 -52.01
CA THR A 7 26.10 7.96 -52.42
C THR A 7 25.81 7.13 -51.19
N PHE A 8 24.54 7.14 -50.72
CA PHE A 8 24.05 6.23 -49.69
C PHE A 8 24.47 4.79 -50.06
N THR A 9 25.47 4.26 -49.37
CA THR A 9 26.02 2.92 -49.61
C THR A 9 25.07 1.86 -49.06
N GLU A 10 25.25 0.61 -49.48
CA GLU A 10 24.41 -0.56 -49.18
C GLU A 10 24.28 -0.91 -47.68
N ASP A 11 24.98 -0.22 -46.77
CA ASP A 11 24.86 -0.34 -45.32
C ASP A 11 24.03 0.83 -44.75
N LYS A 12 22.73 0.58 -44.56
CA LYS A 12 21.79 1.53 -43.95
C LYS A 12 21.07 0.86 -42.79
N PHE A 13 20.98 1.57 -41.67
CA PHE A 13 20.09 1.22 -40.57
C PHE A 13 19.14 2.37 -40.26
N VAL A 14 17.85 2.07 -40.15
CA VAL A 14 16.82 3.06 -39.82
C VAL A 14 16.29 2.76 -38.42
N LEU A 15 16.44 3.73 -37.53
CA LEU A 15 15.81 3.73 -36.22
C LEU A 15 14.45 4.40 -36.33
N ASN A 16 13.39 3.66 -36.03
CA ASN A 16 12.02 4.15 -36.06
C ASN A 16 11.55 4.53 -34.66
N GLY A 17 10.95 5.72 -34.53
CA GLY A 17 10.23 6.12 -33.32
C GLY A 17 8.99 5.26 -33.08
N THR A 18 8.55 5.16 -31.82
CA THR A 18 7.45 4.26 -31.44
C THR A 18 6.06 4.87 -31.61
N LYS A 19 5.95 6.20 -31.71
CA LYS A 19 4.67 6.91 -31.86
C LYS A 19 4.72 7.96 -32.96
N MET A 20 3.67 8.03 -33.78
CA MET A 20 3.49 9.11 -34.74
C MET A 20 3.30 10.46 -34.02
N GLY A 21 3.87 11.53 -34.57
CA GLY A 21 3.79 12.88 -33.97
C GLY A 21 4.71 13.11 -32.76
N SER A 22 5.49 12.11 -32.33
CA SER A 22 6.45 12.21 -31.23
C SER A 22 7.66 13.12 -31.48
N ALA A 23 7.92 13.42 -32.76
CA ALA A 23 9.16 14.01 -33.26
C ALA A 23 10.41 13.27 -32.76
N PHE A 24 10.39 11.93 -32.77
CA PHE A 24 11.61 11.13 -32.60
C PHE A 24 12.69 11.57 -33.59
N GLY A 25 13.86 11.93 -33.07
CA GLY A 25 14.96 12.52 -33.86
C GLY A 25 15.02 14.04 -33.80
N TYR A 26 14.19 14.71 -32.97
CA TYR A 26 14.23 16.17 -32.80
C TYR A 26 15.59 16.66 -32.28
N ALA A 27 16.14 15.95 -31.27
CA ALA A 27 17.48 16.15 -30.76
C ALA A 27 18.25 14.84 -30.83
N ILE A 28 19.52 14.91 -31.22
CA ILE A 28 20.40 13.75 -31.35
C ILE A 28 21.75 14.12 -30.72
N GLU A 29 22.29 13.22 -29.91
CA GLU A 29 23.64 13.33 -29.36
C GLU A 29 24.39 12.01 -29.57
N VAL A 30 25.68 12.10 -29.90
CA VAL A 30 26.57 10.96 -30.15
C VAL A 30 27.70 11.01 -29.14
N VAL A 31 27.79 9.99 -28.30
CA VAL A 31 28.75 9.93 -27.19
C VAL A 31 28.97 8.49 -26.77
N ASP A 32 30.23 8.11 -26.55
CA ASP A 32 30.61 6.81 -25.97
C ASP A 32 30.38 6.84 -24.44
N LEU A 33 29.21 6.40 -23.97
CA LEU A 33 28.81 6.52 -22.55
C LEU A 33 29.57 5.56 -21.64
N ASN A 34 29.99 4.40 -22.16
CA ASN A 34 30.68 3.35 -21.41
C ASN A 34 32.21 3.32 -21.66
N ASN A 35 32.74 4.29 -22.41
CA ASN A 35 34.16 4.43 -22.75
C ASN A 35 34.75 3.15 -23.35
N ASP A 36 33.99 2.47 -24.22
CA ASP A 36 34.43 1.23 -24.88
C ASP A 36 35.03 1.45 -26.28
N GLY A 37 35.10 2.71 -26.73
CA GLY A 37 35.62 3.12 -28.03
C GLY A 37 34.57 3.14 -29.13
N PHE A 38 33.31 2.80 -28.84
CA PHE A 38 32.20 2.86 -29.80
C PHE A 38 31.17 3.89 -29.38
N ASP A 39 30.77 4.75 -30.32
CA ASP A 39 29.77 5.77 -30.05
C ASP A 39 28.38 5.16 -29.75
N ASP A 40 27.79 5.59 -28.63
CA ASP A 40 26.37 5.40 -28.34
C ASP A 40 25.54 6.54 -28.93
N LEU A 41 24.23 6.31 -29.07
CA LEU A 41 23.31 7.27 -29.66
C LEU A 41 22.18 7.63 -28.70
N ILE A 42 21.96 8.92 -28.50
CA ILE A 42 20.87 9.44 -27.67
C ILE A 42 19.91 10.21 -28.58
N VAL A 43 18.63 9.85 -28.55
CA VAL A 43 17.60 10.43 -29.43
C VAL A 43 16.40 10.94 -28.63
N GLY A 44 16.09 12.21 -28.81
CA GLY A 44 14.93 12.88 -28.21
C GLY A 44 13.65 12.72 -29.04
N ALA A 45 12.53 12.53 -28.33
CA ALA A 45 11.16 12.53 -28.84
C ALA A 45 10.28 13.41 -27.93
N PRO A 46 10.46 14.74 -27.97
CA PRO A 46 9.88 15.66 -26.98
C PRO A 46 8.36 15.75 -27.00
N PHE A 47 7.70 15.35 -28.09
CA PHE A 47 6.24 15.35 -28.19
C PHE A 47 5.63 13.96 -28.01
N GLU A 48 6.41 12.99 -27.54
CA GLU A 48 5.87 11.69 -27.15
C GLU A 48 5.23 11.77 -25.76
N HIS A 49 3.93 11.46 -25.69
CA HIS A 49 3.19 11.42 -24.44
C HIS A 49 2.82 9.98 -24.08
N ARG A 50 3.03 9.59 -22.81
CA ARG A 50 2.63 8.28 -22.28
C ARG A 50 1.86 8.43 -20.98
N ALA A 51 0.83 7.62 -20.82
CA ALA A 51 0.12 7.41 -19.56
C ALA A 51 0.26 5.92 -19.24
N ASP A 52 0.96 5.60 -18.16
CA ASP A 52 1.12 4.24 -17.65
C ASP A 52 0.96 4.22 -16.12
N THR A 53 1.17 3.06 -15.48
CA THR A 53 1.06 2.91 -14.02
C THR A 53 1.99 3.83 -13.23
N ASP A 54 3.08 4.28 -13.86
CA ASP A 54 4.08 5.15 -13.26
C ASP A 54 3.71 6.64 -13.40
N GLY A 55 2.61 6.96 -14.10
CA GLY A 55 2.04 8.31 -14.22
C GLY A 55 1.95 8.85 -15.66
N HIS A 56 1.92 10.18 -15.75
CA HIS A 56 1.81 10.92 -17.01
C HIS A 56 3.16 11.55 -17.39
N PHE A 57 3.69 11.17 -18.54
CA PHE A 57 5.00 11.59 -19.04
C PHE A 57 4.88 12.41 -20.31
N GLY A 58 5.68 13.47 -20.39
CA GLY A 58 5.77 14.37 -21.53
C GLY A 58 7.18 14.44 -22.07
N GLY A 59 7.39 13.90 -23.26
CA GLY A 59 8.71 13.78 -23.87
C GLY A 59 9.45 12.53 -23.39
N ILE A 60 10.11 11.87 -24.33
CA ILE A 60 10.86 10.64 -24.13
C ILE A 60 12.25 10.81 -24.74
N VAL A 61 13.27 10.28 -24.06
CA VAL A 61 14.62 10.12 -24.63
C VAL A 61 14.96 8.64 -24.72
N TYR A 62 15.51 8.24 -25.86
CA TYR A 62 15.97 6.90 -26.15
C TYR A 62 17.50 6.87 -26.14
N VAL A 63 18.07 6.06 -25.26
CA VAL A 63 19.53 5.84 -25.18
C VAL A 63 19.85 4.49 -25.79
N TYR A 64 20.58 4.49 -26.89
CA TYR A 64 21.01 3.32 -27.64
C TYR A 64 22.50 3.07 -27.38
N PHE A 65 22.78 2.13 -26.47
CA PHE A 65 24.14 1.62 -26.33
C PHE A 65 24.55 0.88 -27.59
N SER A 66 25.72 1.20 -28.13
CA SER A 66 26.45 0.39 -29.07
C SER A 66 26.66 -1.00 -28.48
N GLN A 67 26.83 -1.96 -29.37
CA GLN A 67 27.12 -3.32 -28.96
C GLN A 67 28.62 -3.56 -28.73
N GLY A 68 29.46 -2.52 -28.85
CA GLY A 68 30.88 -2.56 -28.50
C GLY A 68 31.73 -3.46 -29.42
N VAL A 69 31.27 -3.71 -30.65
CA VAL A 69 31.97 -4.55 -31.63
C VAL A 69 31.87 -3.97 -33.01
N GLU A 70 32.99 -3.95 -33.74
CA GLU A 70 33.06 -3.54 -35.13
C GLU A 70 32.19 -4.45 -36.01
N ARG A 71 31.39 -3.85 -36.88
CA ARG A 71 30.36 -4.55 -37.66
C ARG A 71 30.85 -4.84 -39.07
N ARG A 72 30.47 -6.02 -39.58
CA ARG A 72 30.67 -6.36 -40.98
C ARG A 72 29.59 -5.72 -41.85
N LYS A 73 29.88 -5.63 -43.15
CA LYS A 73 28.91 -5.18 -44.15
C LYS A 73 27.62 -6.02 -44.07
N GLY A 74 26.46 -5.37 -44.04
CA GLY A 74 25.14 -5.99 -43.89
C GLY A 74 24.69 -6.22 -42.44
N GLU A 75 25.50 -5.86 -41.44
CA GLU A 75 25.16 -6.04 -40.02
C GLU A 75 24.71 -4.75 -39.32
N SER A 76 24.30 -3.71 -40.08
CA SER A 76 23.91 -2.42 -39.51
C SER A 76 22.76 -2.50 -38.49
N SER A 77 21.87 -3.51 -38.62
CA SER A 77 20.78 -3.75 -37.67
C SER A 77 21.24 -4.25 -36.29
N LYS A 78 22.51 -4.67 -36.16
CA LYS A 78 23.12 -5.16 -34.93
C LYS A 78 24.02 -4.12 -34.25
N VAL A 79 24.05 -2.88 -34.74
CA VAL A 79 24.93 -1.82 -34.21
C VAL A 79 24.58 -1.49 -32.76
N PHE A 80 23.29 -1.35 -32.46
CA PHE A 80 22.82 -0.95 -31.13
C PHE A 80 22.10 -2.08 -30.39
N HIS A 81 22.15 -2.04 -29.06
CA HIS A 81 21.22 -2.75 -28.21
C HIS A 81 19.81 -2.13 -28.29
N PRO A 82 18.75 -2.85 -27.90
CA PRO A 82 17.44 -2.24 -27.72
C PRO A 82 17.53 -1.04 -26.75
N PRO A 83 16.86 0.09 -27.03
CA PRO A 83 17.10 1.33 -26.31
C PRO A 83 16.65 1.25 -24.85
N ILE A 84 17.30 2.05 -24.01
CA ILE A 84 16.77 2.46 -22.71
C ILE A 84 15.86 3.65 -22.94
N THR A 85 14.66 3.60 -22.37
CA THR A 85 13.70 4.70 -22.44
C THR A 85 13.75 5.52 -21.15
N LEU A 86 14.10 6.80 -21.27
CA LEU A 86 14.03 7.80 -20.23
C LEU A 86 12.74 8.61 -20.38
N LYS A 87 11.96 8.68 -19.31
CA LYS A 87 10.65 9.33 -19.32
C LYS A 87 10.74 10.70 -18.65
N GLY A 88 10.25 11.74 -19.34
CA GLY A 88 10.20 13.11 -18.82
C GLY A 88 9.13 13.33 -17.76
N PRO A 89 9.35 14.19 -16.76
CA PRO A 89 8.36 14.45 -15.72
C PRO A 89 7.25 15.37 -16.21
N GLY A 90 6.00 15.03 -15.92
CA GLY A 90 4.83 15.86 -16.27
C GLY A 90 4.50 15.83 -17.76
N PHE A 91 3.21 15.92 -18.07
CA PHE A 91 2.69 15.62 -19.42
C PHE A 91 3.17 16.61 -20.50
N PHE A 92 3.49 17.86 -20.16
CA PHE A 92 3.85 18.91 -21.11
C PHE A 92 5.31 19.38 -21.01
N SER A 93 6.19 18.63 -20.36
CA SER A 93 7.56 19.11 -20.10
C SER A 93 8.46 19.18 -21.32
N GLN A 94 8.11 18.44 -22.39
CA GLN A 94 8.91 18.30 -23.61
C GLN A 94 10.34 17.85 -23.32
N PHE A 95 10.48 16.88 -22.41
CA PHE A 95 11.76 16.29 -22.10
C PHE A 95 12.39 15.64 -23.34
N GLY A 96 13.67 15.93 -23.58
CA GLY A 96 14.37 15.50 -24.80
C GLY A 96 14.32 16.51 -25.94
N LEU A 97 13.88 17.74 -25.69
CA LEU A 97 13.91 18.82 -26.68
C LEU A 97 15.35 19.27 -26.98
N SER A 98 16.23 19.23 -25.99
CA SER A 98 17.66 19.47 -26.15
C SER A 98 18.46 18.41 -25.41
N ILE A 99 19.57 17.97 -25.99
CA ILE A 99 20.47 16.97 -25.43
C ILE A 99 21.89 17.48 -25.67
N THR A 100 22.80 17.30 -24.72
CA THR A 100 24.23 17.57 -24.90
C THR A 100 25.05 16.52 -24.19
N LYS A 101 26.17 16.13 -24.78
CA LYS A 101 27.22 15.42 -24.05
C LYS A 101 27.85 16.34 -23.01
N LEU A 102 28.31 15.74 -21.91
CA LEU A 102 29.03 16.41 -20.84
C LEU A 102 30.46 15.90 -20.70
N GLY A 103 30.83 14.77 -21.29
CA GLY A 103 32.09 14.10 -20.97
C GLY A 103 32.04 13.50 -19.56
N ASN A 104 33.19 13.17 -18.97
CA ASN A 104 33.26 12.66 -17.60
C ASN A 104 33.02 13.78 -16.57
N LEU A 105 31.75 14.03 -16.24
CA LEU A 105 31.30 15.12 -15.37
C LEU A 105 31.54 14.81 -13.90
N ASP A 106 31.40 13.56 -13.48
CA ASP A 106 31.63 13.15 -12.09
C ASP A 106 33.09 12.75 -11.82
N GLY A 107 33.94 12.78 -12.84
CA GLY A 107 35.36 12.49 -12.75
C GLY A 107 35.63 11.05 -12.34
N ASP A 108 34.78 10.10 -12.73
CA ASP A 108 34.99 8.70 -12.39
C ASP A 108 36.29 8.14 -13.01
N LYS A 109 36.89 7.12 -12.40
CA LYS A 109 38.19 6.57 -12.86
C LYS A 109 38.10 5.75 -14.14
N ARG A 110 36.91 5.25 -14.49
CA ARG A 110 36.70 4.49 -15.73
C ARG A 110 36.50 5.44 -16.92
N GLY A 111 36.22 6.71 -16.66
CA GLY A 111 36.13 7.74 -17.69
C GLY A 111 34.84 7.63 -18.49
N TYR A 112 33.76 7.20 -17.83
CA TYR A 112 32.45 7.14 -18.46
C TYR A 112 31.96 8.54 -18.78
N ASN A 113 31.34 8.68 -19.96
CA ASN A 113 30.86 9.97 -20.41
C ASN A 113 29.40 10.16 -20.02
N ASP A 114 29.08 11.36 -19.60
CA ASP A 114 27.78 11.76 -19.09
C ASP A 114 27.06 12.65 -20.09
N PHE A 115 25.77 12.88 -19.86
CA PHE A 115 24.97 13.76 -20.71
C PHE A 115 23.89 14.51 -19.93
N ALA A 116 23.40 15.60 -20.51
CA ALA A 116 22.29 16.38 -19.99
C ALA A 116 21.12 16.41 -20.99
N VAL A 117 19.91 16.40 -20.44
CA VAL A 117 18.65 16.50 -21.19
C VAL A 117 17.85 17.70 -20.69
N GLY A 118 17.36 18.51 -21.61
CA GLY A 118 16.47 19.64 -21.32
C GLY A 118 15.00 19.25 -21.35
N ALA A 119 14.22 19.82 -20.43
CA ALA A 119 12.77 19.83 -20.44
C ALA A 119 12.28 21.26 -20.19
N PRO A 120 12.31 22.14 -21.20
CA PRO A 120 12.09 23.58 -21.03
C PRO A 120 10.69 23.92 -20.50
N PHE A 121 9.72 23.03 -20.63
CA PHE A 121 8.35 23.28 -20.19
C PHE A 121 7.95 22.53 -18.92
N ALA A 122 8.90 21.87 -18.25
CA ALA A 122 8.71 21.30 -16.93
C ALA A 122 8.40 22.39 -15.88
N ASN A 123 7.86 21.99 -14.73
CA ASN A 123 7.63 22.86 -13.56
C ASN A 123 6.87 24.15 -13.93
N ASP A 124 5.69 24.00 -14.56
CA ASP A 124 4.84 25.11 -15.01
C ASP A 124 5.51 26.07 -16.01
N GLY A 125 6.31 25.51 -16.93
CA GLY A 125 7.00 26.28 -17.96
C GLY A 125 8.28 26.99 -17.51
N LYS A 126 8.69 26.81 -16.25
CA LYS A 126 9.97 27.31 -15.73
C LYS A 126 11.14 26.59 -16.39
N GLY A 127 10.99 25.29 -16.61
CA GLY A 127 11.96 24.43 -17.24
C GLY A 127 12.95 23.81 -16.25
N ALA A 128 13.58 22.73 -16.70
CA ALA A 128 14.57 21.97 -15.94
C ALA A 128 15.57 21.27 -16.86
N VAL A 129 16.73 20.94 -16.30
CA VAL A 129 17.79 20.15 -16.93
C VAL A 129 18.07 18.92 -16.07
N TYR A 130 18.23 17.78 -16.72
CA TYR A 130 18.41 16.47 -16.09
C TYR A 130 19.77 15.92 -16.49
N VAL A 131 20.61 15.63 -15.51
CA VAL A 131 21.96 15.08 -15.72
C VAL A 131 21.92 13.58 -15.49
N TYR A 132 22.46 12.82 -16.43
CA TYR A 132 22.58 11.36 -16.39
C TYR A 132 24.05 10.98 -16.49
N LEU A 133 24.49 10.08 -15.61
CA LEU A 133 25.85 9.56 -15.63
C LEU A 133 25.95 8.35 -16.55
N GLY A 134 27.07 8.23 -17.25
CA GLY A 134 27.46 7.04 -17.98
C GLY A 134 27.70 5.85 -17.04
N GLU A 135 27.56 4.64 -17.58
CA GLU A 135 27.77 3.41 -16.82
C GLU A 135 28.35 2.34 -17.73
N LYS A 136 28.97 1.32 -17.13
CA LYS A 136 29.65 0.24 -17.85
C LYS A 136 28.80 -0.46 -18.91
N SER A 137 27.50 -0.55 -18.66
CA SER A 137 26.59 -1.29 -19.53
C SER A 137 25.16 -0.79 -19.40
N LYS A 138 24.34 -1.11 -20.41
CA LYS A 138 22.88 -0.91 -20.37
C LYS A 138 22.22 -1.48 -19.09
N LYS A 139 22.75 -2.57 -18.52
CA LYS A 139 22.18 -3.22 -17.33
C LYS A 139 22.43 -2.40 -16.06
N GLU A 140 23.59 -1.76 -15.99
CA GLU A 140 24.04 -0.94 -14.85
C GLU A 140 23.54 0.51 -14.95
N PHE A 141 23.23 0.98 -16.16
CA PHE A 141 22.74 2.32 -16.42
C PHE A 141 21.49 2.69 -15.61
N ARG A 142 21.59 3.79 -14.87
CA ARG A 142 20.52 4.31 -13.99
C ARG A 142 19.55 5.18 -14.80
N LYS A 143 18.27 4.81 -14.80
CA LYS A 143 17.21 5.60 -15.46
C LYS A 143 16.80 6.85 -14.67
N THR A 144 17.21 6.94 -13.41
CA THR A 144 16.96 8.12 -12.58
C THR A 144 18.11 9.12 -12.74
N PRO A 145 17.81 10.42 -12.92
CA PRO A 145 18.85 11.43 -13.11
C PRO A 145 19.72 11.57 -11.85
N ALA A 146 21.01 11.77 -12.04
CA ALA A 146 21.97 12.05 -10.97
C ALA A 146 21.73 13.43 -10.36
N GLN A 147 21.35 14.41 -11.18
CA GLN A 147 20.99 15.75 -10.73
C GLN A 147 19.85 16.30 -11.59
N VAL A 148 18.94 17.05 -10.97
CA VAL A 148 17.92 17.85 -11.66
C VAL A 148 18.17 19.29 -11.26
N ILE A 149 18.29 20.16 -12.26
CA ILE A 149 18.58 21.58 -12.09
C ILE A 149 17.39 22.35 -12.62
N THR A 150 16.69 23.05 -11.74
CA THR A 150 15.53 23.86 -12.08
C THR A 150 15.91 25.34 -12.12
N SER A 151 15.12 26.15 -12.81
CA SER A 151 15.35 27.59 -12.80
C SER A 151 15.27 28.20 -11.39
N SER A 152 14.53 27.58 -10.47
CA SER A 152 14.41 28.02 -9.06
C SER A 152 15.65 27.77 -8.23
N ASP A 153 16.55 26.87 -8.67
CA ASP A 153 17.80 26.58 -7.98
C ASP A 153 18.87 27.66 -8.26
N LEU A 154 18.64 28.49 -9.28
CA LEU A 154 19.59 29.52 -9.69
C LEU A 154 19.55 30.71 -8.72
N PRO A 155 20.69 31.06 -8.11
CA PRO A 155 20.75 32.20 -7.21
C PRO A 155 20.73 33.54 -7.98
N ASN A 156 20.35 34.61 -7.28
CA ASN A 156 20.42 35.99 -7.78
C ASN A 156 19.63 36.26 -9.08
N LEU A 157 18.56 35.49 -9.34
CA LEU A 157 17.67 35.77 -10.45
C LEU A 157 16.87 37.06 -10.19
N ARG A 158 17.12 38.09 -11.01
CA ARG A 158 16.32 39.34 -10.98
C ARG A 158 14.86 39.12 -11.39
N ARG A 159 14.58 38.07 -12.18
CA ARG A 159 13.24 37.70 -12.65
C ARG A 159 13.12 36.16 -12.80
N PRO A 160 11.91 35.59 -12.67
CA PRO A 160 11.67 34.18 -12.96
C PRO A 160 12.08 33.85 -14.40
N VAL A 161 12.97 32.87 -14.55
CA VAL A 161 13.39 32.35 -15.85
C VAL A 161 12.37 31.30 -16.31
N LYS A 162 11.93 31.41 -17.56
CA LYS A 162 11.06 30.44 -18.23
C LYS A 162 11.78 29.79 -19.39
N SER A 163 11.37 28.57 -19.74
CA SER A 163 12.00 27.78 -20.80
C SER A 163 13.46 27.44 -20.52
N PHE A 164 13.85 27.32 -19.24
CA PHE A 164 15.20 26.90 -18.85
C PHE A 164 15.48 25.48 -19.33
N GLY A 165 16.59 25.28 -20.05
CA GLY A 165 16.89 24.00 -20.69
C GLY A 165 16.30 23.87 -22.09
N PHE A 166 16.04 24.99 -22.78
CA PHE A 166 15.60 24.96 -24.18
C PHE A 166 16.74 24.65 -25.15
N SER A 167 17.95 25.09 -24.82
CA SER A 167 19.18 24.75 -25.53
C SER A 167 20.27 24.44 -24.52
N LEU A 168 21.13 23.49 -24.84
CA LEU A 168 22.23 23.05 -23.98
C LEU A 168 23.53 22.99 -24.78
N SER A 169 24.65 23.25 -24.12
CA SER A 169 26.00 22.98 -24.63
C SER A 169 26.89 22.65 -23.45
N GLY A 170 27.52 21.48 -23.47
CA GLY A 170 28.44 21.03 -22.43
C GLY A 170 29.67 20.33 -22.98
N GLY A 171 30.45 19.71 -22.10
CA GLY A 171 31.63 18.92 -22.48
C GLY A 171 32.92 19.73 -22.61
N SER A 172 32.96 20.96 -22.10
CA SER A 172 34.17 21.79 -22.06
C SER A 172 34.34 22.38 -20.67
N ASP A 173 35.56 22.30 -20.14
CA ASP A 173 35.96 22.96 -18.90
C ASP A 173 36.22 24.45 -19.18
N LEU A 174 35.42 25.34 -18.61
CA LEU A 174 35.48 26.79 -18.85
C LEU A 174 36.30 27.53 -17.80
N ASP A 175 36.62 26.91 -16.66
CA ASP A 175 37.36 27.53 -15.57
C ASP A 175 38.70 26.85 -15.21
N GLY A 176 39.08 25.81 -15.96
CA GLY A 176 40.36 25.12 -15.83
C GLY A 176 40.43 24.26 -14.57
N ASN A 177 39.27 23.83 -14.06
CA ASN A 177 39.21 23.01 -12.85
C ASN A 177 39.39 21.51 -13.08
N GLY A 178 39.42 21.07 -14.34
CA GLY A 178 39.55 19.67 -14.75
C GLY A 178 38.22 18.95 -14.97
N TYR A 179 37.08 19.63 -14.75
CA TYR A 179 35.74 19.08 -14.93
C TYR A 179 34.99 19.87 -16.00
N PRO A 180 34.24 19.18 -16.87
CA PRO A 180 33.47 19.85 -17.91
C PRO A 180 32.29 20.63 -17.33
N ASP A 181 31.99 21.77 -17.92
CA ASP A 181 30.90 22.66 -17.51
C ASP A 181 29.70 22.57 -18.46
N LEU A 182 28.58 23.20 -18.06
CA LEU A 182 27.33 23.19 -18.80
C LEU A 182 26.77 24.61 -19.00
N VAL A 183 26.45 24.95 -20.23
CA VAL A 183 25.74 26.19 -20.60
C VAL A 183 24.29 25.87 -20.92
N VAL A 184 23.37 26.61 -20.29
CA VAL A 184 21.92 26.41 -20.41
C VAL A 184 21.25 27.67 -20.93
N GLY A 185 20.52 27.55 -22.03
CA GLY A 185 19.71 28.62 -22.60
C GLY A 185 18.26 28.60 -22.10
N ALA A 186 17.71 29.79 -21.89
CA ALA A 186 16.32 30.03 -21.57
C ALA A 186 15.72 31.08 -22.51
N VAL A 187 15.14 30.61 -23.61
CA VAL A 187 14.76 31.46 -24.76
C VAL A 187 13.73 32.53 -24.40
N THR A 188 12.71 32.18 -23.61
CA THR A 188 11.63 33.12 -23.24
C THR A 188 12.14 34.27 -22.37
N GLY A 189 13.18 34.02 -21.56
CA GLY A 189 13.80 35.03 -20.71
C GLY A 189 14.97 35.77 -21.36
N GLY A 190 15.48 35.29 -22.51
CA GLY A 190 16.73 35.78 -23.10
C GLY A 190 17.94 35.58 -22.18
N VAL A 191 17.92 34.55 -21.32
CA VAL A 191 18.96 34.29 -20.32
C VAL A 191 19.81 33.10 -20.75
N VAL A 192 21.12 33.23 -20.60
CA VAL A 192 22.08 32.13 -20.70
C VAL A 192 22.72 31.96 -19.32
N THR A 193 22.74 30.73 -18.82
CA THR A 193 23.32 30.38 -17.53
C THR A 193 24.51 29.46 -17.73
N VAL A 194 25.64 29.79 -17.12
CA VAL A 194 26.82 28.92 -17.05
C VAL A 194 26.81 28.21 -15.70
N LEU A 195 26.74 26.88 -15.73
CA LEU A 195 26.81 26.00 -14.59
C LEU A 195 28.19 25.36 -14.59
N ARG A 196 28.96 25.61 -13.53
CA ARG A 196 30.32 25.11 -13.39
C ARG A 196 30.37 23.91 -12.45
N SER A 197 31.18 22.92 -12.81
CA SER A 197 31.26 21.65 -12.09
C SER A 197 32.19 21.72 -10.88
N ARG A 198 31.83 21.05 -9.79
CA ARG A 198 32.65 20.97 -8.56
C ARG A 198 33.46 19.67 -8.60
N PRO A 199 34.72 19.65 -8.12
CA PRO A 199 35.46 18.41 -8.02
C PRO A 199 34.76 17.37 -7.13
N VAL A 200 34.83 16.11 -7.53
CA VAL A 200 34.14 15.01 -6.85
C VAL A 200 35.14 14.12 -6.12
N ILE A 201 35.00 14.05 -4.80
CA ILE A 201 35.70 13.08 -3.96
C ILE A 201 34.94 11.76 -4.04
N SER A 202 35.57 10.76 -4.64
CA SER A 202 35.01 9.42 -4.74
C SER A 202 35.25 8.65 -3.43
N ILE A 203 34.17 8.15 -2.84
CA ILE A 203 34.19 7.33 -1.63
C ILE A 203 33.48 6.02 -1.95
N MET A 204 34.05 4.91 -1.50
CA MET A 204 33.41 3.61 -1.54
C MET A 204 33.39 3.03 -0.13
N ALA A 205 32.21 2.66 0.35
CA ALA A 205 32.06 1.96 1.61
C ALA A 205 31.73 0.49 1.36
N THR A 206 32.29 -0.38 2.19
CA THR A 206 31.98 -1.80 2.24
C THR A 206 31.80 -2.25 3.67
N HIS A 207 31.03 -3.31 3.90
CA HIS A 207 30.90 -3.90 5.22
C HIS A 207 31.57 -5.27 5.28
N LYS A 208 32.08 -5.62 6.45
CA LYS A 208 32.54 -6.97 6.78
C LYS A 208 31.78 -7.45 8.01
N THR A 209 31.28 -8.68 7.92
CA THR A 209 30.64 -9.36 9.03
C THR A 209 31.39 -10.65 9.32
N ALA A 210 31.45 -11.03 10.59
CA ALA A 210 32.03 -12.32 10.99
C ALA A 210 31.21 -13.53 10.48
N SER A 211 29.93 -13.31 10.19
CA SER A 211 28.99 -14.29 9.66
C SER A 211 28.08 -13.62 8.64
N PRO A 212 27.69 -14.31 7.55
CA PRO A 212 26.71 -13.81 6.58
C PRO A 212 25.30 -13.63 7.16
N PHE A 213 25.01 -14.21 8.34
CA PHE A 213 23.71 -14.14 9.02
C PHE A 213 23.86 -13.81 10.51
N ILE A 214 22.82 -13.20 11.10
CA ILE A 214 22.71 -12.92 12.54
C ILE A 214 22.05 -14.12 13.25
N ASP A 215 22.79 -14.82 14.12
CA ASP A 215 22.25 -15.93 14.92
C ASP A 215 21.71 -15.42 16.26
N ILE A 216 20.38 -15.43 16.41
CA ILE A 216 19.67 -14.83 17.54
C ILE A 216 19.96 -15.54 18.87
N GLU A 217 20.36 -16.81 18.84
CA GLU A 217 20.58 -17.61 20.06
C GLU A 217 22.05 -17.71 20.48
N LYS A 218 22.98 -17.27 19.63
CA LYS A 218 24.43 -17.41 19.89
C LYS A 218 25.10 -16.15 20.41
N GLY A 219 24.34 -15.10 20.73
CA GLY A 219 24.87 -13.91 21.41
C GLY A 219 25.58 -14.29 22.70
N ARG A 220 26.85 -13.90 22.85
CA ARG A 220 27.62 -14.07 24.09
C ARG A 220 28.14 -12.72 24.54
N ASN A 221 28.01 -12.41 25.82
CA ASN A 221 28.49 -11.17 26.45
C ASN A 221 27.97 -9.88 25.79
N CYS A 222 26.71 -9.88 25.36
CA CYS A 222 26.14 -8.73 24.68
C CYS A 222 25.90 -7.55 25.64
N PRO A 223 26.19 -6.30 25.22
CA PRO A 223 25.99 -5.12 26.06
C PRO A 223 24.53 -4.94 26.46
N ARG A 224 24.30 -4.30 27.62
CA ARG A 224 22.98 -3.87 28.10
C ARG A 224 21.95 -5.01 28.25
N GLY A 225 22.40 -6.25 28.44
CA GLY A 225 21.52 -7.41 28.63
C GLY A 225 20.81 -7.87 27.36
N ALA A 226 21.28 -7.45 26.18
CA ALA A 226 20.74 -7.91 24.91
C ALA A 226 20.90 -9.44 24.73
N LYS A 227 19.90 -10.09 24.13
CA LYS A 227 19.94 -11.54 23.82
C LYS A 227 20.94 -11.87 22.70
N THR A 228 21.12 -10.93 21.77
CA THR A 228 21.93 -11.11 20.55
C THR A 228 22.74 -9.85 20.29
N CYS A 229 23.98 -10.04 19.82
CA CYS A 229 24.87 -8.99 19.33
C CYS A 229 25.80 -9.61 18.29
N PHE A 230 26.20 -8.81 17.31
CA PHE A 230 27.10 -9.24 16.24
C PHE A 230 28.07 -8.10 15.89
N PRO A 231 29.35 -8.40 15.57
CA PRO A 231 30.27 -7.39 15.10
C PRO A 231 29.94 -7.01 13.65
N LEU A 232 30.03 -5.72 13.37
CA LEU A 232 29.86 -5.14 12.05
C LEU A 232 31.00 -4.16 11.83
N ASP A 233 31.89 -4.49 10.91
CA ASP A 233 33.00 -3.63 10.53
C ASP A 233 32.65 -2.90 9.24
N LEU A 234 32.87 -1.59 9.22
CA LEU A 234 32.65 -0.74 8.04
C LEU A 234 34.01 -0.24 7.57
N GLU A 235 34.32 -0.52 6.31
CA GLU A 235 35.55 -0.06 5.65
C GLU A 235 35.20 1.01 4.63
N ILE A 236 35.93 2.12 4.67
CA ILE A 236 35.76 3.25 3.78
C ILE A 236 37.05 3.40 2.99
N PHE A 237 36.91 3.42 1.67
CA PHE A 237 37.97 3.71 0.73
C PHE A 237 37.71 5.09 0.14
N VAL A 238 38.68 5.99 0.24
CA VAL A 238 38.59 7.33 -0.35
C VAL A 238 39.66 7.48 -1.40
N ASP A 239 39.27 8.03 -2.55
CA ASP A 239 40.22 8.40 -3.59
C ASP A 239 41.02 9.63 -3.16
N ASN A 240 42.33 9.47 -2.96
CA ASN A 240 43.22 10.55 -2.53
C ASN A 240 43.89 11.24 -3.72
N ASP A 241 43.12 11.55 -4.77
CA ASP A 241 43.62 12.24 -5.96
C ASP A 241 43.62 13.78 -5.74
N PRO A 242 44.79 14.43 -5.70
CA PRO A 242 44.93 15.89 -5.57
C PRO A 242 44.07 16.67 -6.55
N SER A 243 43.97 16.18 -7.79
CA SER A 243 43.27 16.86 -8.89
C SER A 243 41.75 16.92 -8.68
N LYS A 244 41.21 16.06 -7.79
CA LYS A 244 39.78 16.00 -7.47
C LYS A 244 39.43 16.68 -6.16
N GLY A 245 40.35 17.50 -5.63
CA GLY A 245 40.15 18.22 -4.37
C GLY A 245 40.38 17.36 -3.12
N ALA A 246 40.97 16.17 -3.25
CA ALA A 246 41.31 15.33 -2.10
C ALA A 246 42.35 15.98 -1.18
N ASP A 247 43.27 16.78 -1.71
CA ASP A 247 44.27 17.54 -0.93
C ASP A 247 43.67 18.55 0.05
N LEU A 248 42.40 18.92 -0.15
CA LEU A 248 41.68 19.84 0.75
C LEU A 248 41.08 19.14 1.96
N VAL A 249 41.14 17.80 1.97
CA VAL A 249 40.62 16.92 3.01
C VAL A 249 41.82 16.42 3.81
N ASP A 250 41.98 16.87 5.05
CA ASP A 250 43.07 16.39 5.92
C ASP A 250 42.78 14.99 6.45
N PHE A 251 43.11 13.96 5.69
CA PHE A 251 42.88 12.56 6.05
C PHE A 251 43.57 12.09 7.34
N ASN A 252 44.46 12.90 7.95
CA ASN A 252 45.08 12.59 9.24
C ASN A 252 44.23 13.03 10.45
N SER A 253 43.16 13.78 10.22
CA SER A 253 42.17 14.14 11.24
C SER A 253 40.81 13.52 10.94
N ASN A 254 39.86 13.66 11.87
CA ASN A 254 38.49 13.30 11.56
C ASN A 254 37.99 14.29 10.49
N VAL A 255 37.67 13.80 9.29
CA VAL A 255 37.10 14.63 8.21
C VAL A 255 35.70 14.22 7.80
N PHE A 256 35.34 12.97 8.09
CA PHE A 256 34.03 12.43 7.75
C PHE A 256 33.18 12.25 8.99
N THR A 257 31.91 12.65 8.89
CA THR A 257 30.87 12.17 9.79
C THR A 257 30.22 10.96 9.16
N CYS A 258 30.24 9.85 9.89
CA CYS A 258 29.73 8.56 9.47
C CYS A 258 28.51 8.21 10.31
N ASN A 259 27.34 8.09 9.67
CA ASN A 259 26.11 7.71 10.35
C ASN A 259 25.66 6.33 9.87
N LEU A 260 25.43 5.43 10.82
CA LEU A 260 24.78 4.15 10.61
C LEU A 260 23.37 4.24 11.18
N GLU A 261 22.37 4.14 10.31
CA GLU A 261 20.97 4.12 10.69
C GLU A 261 20.38 2.73 10.43
N GLU A 262 19.72 2.19 11.45
CA GLU A 262 18.82 1.05 11.31
C GLU A 262 17.48 1.58 10.80
N ASN A 263 17.04 1.10 9.65
CA ASN A 263 15.79 1.58 9.02
C ASN A 263 14.54 0.85 9.54
N ASP A 264 14.63 0.07 10.62
CA ASP A 264 13.51 -0.67 11.21
C ASP A 264 13.44 -0.45 12.72
N ASN A 265 12.41 0.26 13.19
CA ASN A 265 12.17 0.50 14.62
C ASN A 265 11.46 -0.69 15.31
N SER A 266 11.20 -1.79 14.58
CA SER A 266 10.47 -2.94 15.07
C SER A 266 11.25 -4.23 14.94
N ALA A 267 12.19 -4.45 15.84
CA ALA A 267 12.86 -5.74 16.08
C ALA A 267 11.90 -6.85 16.60
N LYS A 268 10.65 -6.90 16.11
CA LYS A 268 9.70 -8.01 16.29
C LYS A 268 9.78 -9.02 15.15
N ASP A 269 10.37 -8.64 14.02
CA ASP A 269 10.51 -9.49 12.85
C ASP A 269 11.93 -10.09 12.80
N TRP A 270 11.99 -11.40 13.00
CA TRP A 270 13.23 -12.19 12.99
C TRP A 270 13.44 -12.93 11.66
N ILE A 271 12.64 -12.62 10.63
CA ILE A 271 12.84 -13.08 9.26
C ILE A 271 13.45 -11.97 8.42
N ASN A 272 12.93 -10.75 8.55
CA ASN A 272 13.33 -9.68 7.66
C ASN A 272 14.78 -9.26 7.94
N PRO A 273 15.64 -9.18 6.90
CA PRO A 273 17.00 -8.71 7.07
C PRO A 273 17.06 -7.32 7.69
N LEU A 274 17.97 -7.12 8.64
CA LEU A 274 18.25 -5.78 9.17
C LEU A 274 18.84 -4.93 8.05
N LYS A 275 18.16 -3.84 7.73
CA LYS A 275 18.59 -2.90 6.71
C LYS A 275 19.41 -1.79 7.36
N PHE A 276 20.66 -1.71 6.93
CA PHE A 276 21.60 -0.70 7.35
C PHE A 276 21.77 0.32 6.24
N ARG A 277 21.72 1.59 6.62
CA ARG A 277 22.14 2.69 5.76
C ARG A 277 23.35 3.36 6.38
N PHE A 278 24.47 3.24 5.70
CA PHE A 278 25.69 3.96 6.03
C PHE A 278 25.79 5.22 5.17
N THR A 279 25.96 6.38 5.80
CA THR A 279 26.14 7.65 5.09
C THR A 279 27.39 8.37 5.55
N VAL A 280 28.08 8.98 4.58
CA VAL A 280 29.30 9.76 4.77
C VAL A 280 29.02 11.21 4.41
N ARG A 281 29.51 12.14 5.24
CA ARG A 281 29.45 13.59 4.98
C ARG A 281 30.79 14.24 5.26
N ILE A 282 31.15 15.25 4.47
CA ILE A 282 32.32 16.10 4.72
C ILE A 282 32.00 16.98 5.93
N MET A 283 32.86 16.96 6.94
CA MET A 283 32.75 17.87 8.07
C MET A 283 33.02 19.31 7.63
N ASN A 284 32.17 20.23 8.06
CA ASN A 284 32.25 21.65 7.71
C ASN A 284 32.26 21.92 6.19
N GLU A 285 31.47 21.16 5.42
CA GLU A 285 31.33 21.37 3.97
C GLU A 285 31.05 22.85 3.65
N ARG A 286 31.92 23.45 2.84
CA ARG A 286 31.76 24.83 2.35
C ARG A 286 30.95 24.81 1.06
N LYS A 287 30.07 25.79 0.89
CA LYS A 287 29.33 26.00 -0.36
C LYS A 287 29.94 27.16 -1.14
N PRO A 288 30.05 27.04 -2.47
CA PRO A 288 30.49 28.15 -3.30
C PRO A 288 29.47 29.29 -3.21
N PHE A 289 29.96 30.52 -3.35
CA PHE A 289 29.14 31.74 -3.35
C PHE A 289 29.25 32.45 -4.70
N HIS A 290 28.27 33.29 -5.01
CA HIS A 290 28.35 34.14 -6.20
C HIS A 290 29.22 35.37 -5.90
N PRO A 291 30.32 35.59 -6.64
CA PRO A 291 31.15 36.77 -6.46
C PRO A 291 30.37 38.03 -6.89
N ALA A 292 30.70 39.18 -6.29
CA ALA A 292 30.16 40.46 -6.73
C ALA A 292 30.62 40.78 -8.16
N GLU A 293 29.84 41.59 -8.87
CA GLU A 293 30.14 41.97 -10.25
C GLU A 293 31.53 42.63 -10.35
N GLY A 294 32.35 42.16 -11.31
CA GLY A 294 33.73 42.61 -11.52
C GLY A 294 34.79 41.91 -10.66
N LEU A 295 34.41 41.06 -9.71
CA LEU A 295 35.37 40.23 -8.98
C LEU A 295 35.72 38.94 -9.75
N PRO A 296 36.91 38.35 -9.49
CA PRO A 296 37.28 37.06 -10.06
C PRO A 296 36.24 35.97 -9.77
N ILE A 297 36.10 35.02 -10.71
CA ILE A 297 35.27 33.85 -10.50
C ILE A 297 35.80 33.02 -9.31
N VAL A 298 34.88 32.46 -8.54
CA VAL A 298 35.24 31.58 -7.42
C VAL A 298 35.88 30.30 -7.96
N ASP A 299 37.05 29.97 -7.42
CA ASP A 299 37.77 28.72 -7.68
C ASP A 299 37.01 27.56 -7.04
N LEU A 300 36.37 26.74 -7.88
CA LEU A 300 35.58 25.60 -7.42
C LEU A 300 36.44 24.45 -6.89
N LYS A 301 37.77 24.45 -7.12
CA LYS A 301 38.66 23.45 -6.53
C LYS A 301 38.52 23.43 -5.02
N GLN A 302 38.32 24.59 -4.39
CA GLN A 302 38.18 24.77 -2.94
C GLN A 302 36.85 24.30 -2.35
N PHE A 303 35.92 23.82 -3.19
CA PHE A 303 34.58 23.41 -2.76
C PHE A 303 34.25 22.01 -3.29
N PRO A 304 35.00 20.96 -2.94
CA PRO A 304 34.71 19.61 -3.43
C PRO A 304 33.37 19.09 -2.91
N ILE A 305 32.78 18.12 -3.62
CA ILE A 305 31.59 17.36 -3.20
C ILE A 305 31.91 15.88 -3.08
N LEU A 306 31.13 15.16 -2.28
CA LEU A 306 31.18 13.71 -2.31
C LEU A 306 30.40 13.15 -3.50
N ASN A 307 30.89 12.04 -4.06
CA ASN A 307 30.13 11.27 -5.02
C ASN A 307 28.77 10.85 -4.41
N LYS A 308 27.67 11.22 -5.07
CA LYS A 308 26.29 10.93 -4.65
C LYS A 308 26.04 9.45 -4.39
N TYR A 309 26.57 8.57 -5.24
CA TYR A 309 26.29 7.13 -5.17
C TYR A 309 27.30 6.36 -4.32
N GLY A 310 28.45 6.97 -4.02
CA GLY A 310 29.46 6.40 -3.12
C GLY A 310 29.30 6.82 -1.65
N ALA A 311 28.76 8.01 -1.40
CA ALA A 311 28.58 8.58 -0.06
C ALA A 311 27.44 7.94 0.75
N SER A 312 26.62 7.09 0.12
CA SER A 312 25.57 6.32 0.78
C SER A 312 25.70 4.86 0.38
N TYR A 313 25.85 3.99 1.37
CA TYR A 313 25.96 2.54 1.18
C TYR A 313 24.87 1.84 1.98
N GLU A 314 23.94 1.22 1.28
CA GLU A 314 22.86 0.44 1.87
C GLU A 314 23.17 -1.04 1.72
N PHE A 315 23.03 -1.78 2.81
CA PHE A 315 23.20 -3.22 2.83
C PHE A 315 22.23 -3.84 3.82
N GLN A 316 22.05 -5.15 3.71
CA GLN A 316 21.15 -5.89 4.57
C GLN A 316 21.86 -7.10 5.16
N ILE A 317 21.62 -7.36 6.44
CA ILE A 317 22.13 -8.55 7.10
C ILE A 317 20.94 -9.43 7.50
N PRO A 318 20.76 -10.60 6.87
CA PRO A 318 19.70 -11.53 7.22
C PRO A 318 19.90 -12.15 8.61
N PHE A 319 18.80 -12.55 9.26
CA PHE A 319 18.85 -13.43 10.43
C PHE A 319 19.08 -14.88 9.99
N ASN A 320 19.68 -15.70 10.85
CA ASN A 320 19.73 -17.15 10.64
C ASN A 320 18.34 -17.73 10.89
N THR A 321 17.64 -18.06 9.81
CA THR A 321 16.26 -18.56 9.83
C THR A 321 16.17 -20.05 10.17
N ARG A 322 17.31 -20.77 10.23
CA ARG A 322 17.38 -22.23 10.44
C ARG A 322 16.51 -23.05 9.48
N CYS A 323 16.24 -22.49 8.30
CA CYS A 323 15.45 -23.11 7.24
C CYS A 323 16.37 -23.75 6.18
N GLY A 324 17.37 -24.52 6.63
CA GLY A 324 18.32 -25.19 5.73
C GLY A 324 19.44 -24.30 5.16
N GLU A 325 20.05 -24.78 4.07
CA GLU A 325 21.23 -24.14 3.46
C GLU A 325 20.90 -22.89 2.64
N ASP A 326 19.68 -22.79 2.08
CA ASP A 326 19.23 -21.64 1.30
C ASP A 326 18.74 -20.47 2.17
N GLN A 327 18.55 -20.71 3.48
CA GLN A 327 18.10 -19.74 4.49
C GLN A 327 16.72 -19.12 4.19
N VAL A 328 15.94 -19.72 3.28
CA VAL A 328 14.61 -19.25 2.91
C VAL A 328 13.56 -20.23 3.42
N CYS A 329 12.84 -19.86 4.47
CA CYS A 329 11.77 -20.68 5.02
C CYS A 329 10.63 -20.87 4.04
N GLN A 330 10.53 -22.07 3.47
CA GLN A 330 9.41 -22.51 2.66
C GLN A 330 8.39 -23.22 3.55
N THR A 331 7.35 -22.48 3.94
CA THR A 331 6.28 -23.01 4.77
C THR A 331 5.10 -23.50 3.94
N ASP A 332 4.22 -24.25 4.60
CA ASP A 332 2.96 -24.79 4.06
C ASP A 332 1.95 -24.76 5.19
N LEU A 333 1.35 -23.59 5.41
CA LEU A 333 0.29 -23.42 6.39
C LEU A 333 -1.03 -23.91 5.80
N VAL A 334 -1.80 -24.62 6.62
CA VAL A 334 -3.08 -25.22 6.21
C VAL A 334 -4.12 -24.91 7.25
N LEU A 335 -5.24 -24.33 6.80
CA LEU A 335 -6.34 -23.92 7.64
C LEU A 335 -7.57 -24.79 7.40
N GLU A 336 -8.05 -25.42 8.48
CA GLU A 336 -9.33 -26.10 8.50
C GLU A 336 -10.20 -25.53 9.64
N ALA A 337 -11.48 -25.30 9.37
CA ALA A 337 -12.42 -24.84 10.38
C ALA A 337 -13.79 -25.47 10.24
N VAL A 338 -14.40 -25.78 11.39
CA VAL A 338 -15.69 -26.48 11.47
C VAL A 338 -16.57 -25.88 12.56
N PHE A 339 -17.87 -25.75 12.27
CA PHE A 339 -18.87 -25.37 13.27
C PHE A 339 -19.17 -26.56 14.18
N VAL A 340 -19.05 -26.35 15.49
CA VAL A 340 -19.27 -27.42 16.48
C VAL A 340 -20.77 -27.70 16.60
N GLY A 341 -21.17 -28.94 16.34
CA GLY A 341 -22.55 -29.40 16.48
C GLY A 341 -23.51 -28.92 15.38
N ILE A 342 -23.02 -28.30 14.31
CA ILE A 342 -23.83 -27.87 13.15
C ILE A 342 -23.34 -28.60 11.90
N PRO A 343 -24.06 -29.65 11.43
CA PRO A 343 -23.65 -30.38 10.23
C PRO A 343 -23.85 -29.51 8.98
N LYS A 344 -22.96 -29.68 8.00
CA LYS A 344 -23.09 -29.06 6.68
C LYS A 344 -24.16 -29.81 5.88
N THR A 345 -25.17 -29.10 5.38
CA THR A 345 -26.22 -29.66 4.52
C THR A 345 -26.06 -29.18 3.07
N GLU A 346 -26.87 -29.70 2.13
CA GLU A 346 -26.90 -29.21 0.73
C GLU A 346 -27.27 -27.72 0.62
N LYS A 347 -27.93 -27.15 1.64
CA LYS A 347 -28.29 -25.73 1.72
C LYS A 347 -27.28 -24.89 2.52
N GLY A 348 -26.09 -25.45 2.81
CA GLY A 348 -25.09 -24.84 3.67
C GLY A 348 -25.26 -25.21 5.14
N TYR A 349 -24.68 -24.41 6.03
CA TYR A 349 -24.85 -24.58 7.48
C TYR A 349 -26.14 -23.88 7.93
N VAL A 350 -27.04 -24.64 8.55
CA VAL A 350 -28.29 -24.13 9.10
C VAL A 350 -28.37 -24.50 10.57
N SER A 351 -28.52 -23.51 11.44
CA SER A 351 -28.69 -23.72 12.88
C SER A 351 -30.05 -23.21 13.35
N ASN A 352 -30.83 -24.09 14.00
CA ASN A 352 -32.06 -23.71 14.71
C ASN A 352 -31.67 -23.18 16.08
N VAL A 353 -31.77 -21.87 16.27
CA VAL A 353 -31.41 -21.26 17.54
C VAL A 353 -32.63 -21.24 18.44
N GLY A 354 -32.75 -22.31 19.23
CA GLY A 354 -33.81 -22.51 20.23
C GLY A 354 -33.32 -22.34 21.67
N ASP A 355 -32.19 -22.96 22.04
CA ASP A 355 -31.77 -23.05 23.47
C ASP A 355 -30.37 -22.49 23.77
N LYS A 356 -29.49 -22.38 22.77
CA LYS A 356 -28.10 -21.90 22.94
C LYS A 356 -27.94 -20.56 22.26
N ASP A 357 -27.49 -19.56 23.00
CA ASP A 357 -27.21 -18.21 22.49
C ASP A 357 -25.76 -18.00 22.07
N TYR A 358 -25.04 -19.09 21.77
CA TYR A 358 -23.66 -19.08 21.34
C TYR A 358 -23.38 -20.07 20.20
N LEU A 359 -22.29 -19.82 19.49
CA LEU A 359 -21.77 -20.57 18.37
C LEU A 359 -20.28 -20.86 18.60
N ASP A 360 -19.89 -22.12 18.53
CA ASP A 360 -18.49 -22.53 18.66
C ASP A 360 -17.93 -22.92 17.28
N ILE A 361 -16.75 -22.39 16.94
CA ILE A 361 -15.99 -22.74 15.74
C ILE A 361 -14.64 -23.29 16.16
N THR A 362 -14.35 -24.53 15.76
CA THR A 362 -13.02 -25.13 15.96
C THR A 362 -12.15 -24.79 14.77
N PHE A 363 -11.01 -24.16 15.03
CA PHE A 363 -9.96 -23.88 14.06
C PHE A 363 -8.80 -24.84 14.26
N THR A 364 -8.36 -25.44 13.17
CA THR A 364 -7.19 -26.32 13.10
C THR A 364 -6.21 -25.74 12.10
N VAL A 365 -5.02 -25.38 12.57
CA VAL A 365 -3.93 -24.87 11.72
C VAL A 365 -2.74 -25.78 11.83
N GLU A 366 -2.21 -26.22 10.69
CA GLU A 366 -1.06 -27.11 10.59
C GLU A 366 0.02 -26.49 9.70
N ASN A 367 1.28 -26.60 10.10
CA ASN A 367 2.41 -26.25 9.26
C ASN A 367 3.06 -27.54 8.75
N ARG A 368 2.95 -27.84 7.45
CA ARG A 368 3.41 -29.12 6.86
C ARG A 368 4.85 -29.09 6.34
N LYS A 369 5.50 -27.93 6.31
CA LYS A 369 6.88 -27.78 5.81
C LYS A 369 7.78 -27.09 6.83
N GLU A 370 8.60 -26.14 6.42
CA GLU A 370 9.57 -25.49 7.29
C GLU A 370 8.91 -24.48 8.23
N LYS A 371 9.70 -23.92 9.14
CA LYS A 371 9.23 -22.99 10.17
C LYS A 371 8.49 -21.79 9.56
N ALA A 372 7.30 -21.50 10.09
CA ALA A 372 6.53 -20.29 9.74
C ALA A 372 6.73 -19.24 10.83
N TYR A 373 7.35 -18.10 10.53
CA TYR A 373 7.51 -17.04 11.54
C TYR A 373 6.36 -16.04 11.51
N GLN A 374 6.08 -15.48 12.69
CA GLN A 374 4.90 -14.64 12.93
C GLN A 374 3.61 -15.25 12.36
N ALA A 375 3.47 -16.58 12.45
CA ALA A 375 2.28 -17.28 11.98
C ALA A 375 1.08 -16.84 12.83
N ALA A 376 0.03 -16.39 12.17
CA ALA A 376 -1.20 -15.92 12.81
C ALA A 376 -2.44 -16.26 11.99
N LEU A 377 -3.55 -16.50 12.69
CA LEU A 377 -4.87 -16.64 12.10
C LEU A 377 -5.63 -15.32 12.25
N PHE A 378 -6.19 -14.84 11.14
CA PHE A 378 -7.00 -13.63 11.06
C PHE A 378 -8.44 -14.04 10.75
N LEU A 379 -9.35 -13.85 11.69
CA LEU A 379 -10.76 -14.16 11.53
C LEU A 379 -11.59 -12.88 11.44
N THR A 380 -12.29 -12.72 10.33
CA THR A 380 -13.32 -11.69 10.13
C THR A 380 -14.70 -12.29 10.36
N TYR A 381 -15.51 -11.60 11.17
CA TYR A 381 -16.89 -11.97 11.50
C TYR A 381 -17.80 -10.74 11.52
N ASP A 382 -19.11 -10.94 11.63
CA ASP A 382 -20.10 -9.86 11.70
C ASP A 382 -20.27 -9.34 13.15
N PRO A 383 -19.79 -8.13 13.49
CA PRO A 383 -19.88 -7.59 14.84
C PRO A 383 -21.26 -7.00 15.18
N GLU A 384 -22.20 -6.93 14.22
CA GLU A 384 -23.57 -6.47 14.49
C GLU A 384 -24.44 -7.58 15.09
N GLU A 385 -24.17 -8.84 14.72
CA GLU A 385 -24.92 -10.02 15.16
C GLU A 385 -24.17 -10.87 16.20
N LEU A 386 -22.84 -10.71 16.34
CA LEU A 386 -22.00 -11.48 17.26
C LEU A 386 -21.21 -10.59 18.22
N GLU A 387 -21.17 -10.99 19.50
CA GLU A 387 -20.25 -10.45 20.49
C GLU A 387 -18.80 -10.91 20.20
N LEU A 388 -17.84 -10.20 20.81
CA LEU A 388 -16.42 -10.57 20.78
C LEU A 388 -16.22 -12.03 21.23
N PRO A 389 -15.50 -12.86 20.45
CA PRO A 389 -15.37 -14.26 20.77
C PRO A 389 -14.44 -14.51 21.95
N MET A 390 -14.68 -15.61 22.64
CA MET A 390 -13.80 -16.13 23.69
C MET A 390 -13.07 -17.38 23.19
N VAL A 391 -11.77 -17.47 23.46
CA VAL A 391 -11.00 -18.70 23.21
C VAL A 391 -11.38 -19.74 24.26
N VAL A 392 -11.79 -20.93 23.80
CA VAL A 392 -12.19 -22.07 24.64
C VAL A 392 -11.26 -23.26 24.34
N GLY A 393 -10.78 -23.94 25.39
CA GLY A 393 -9.88 -25.09 25.24
C GLY A 393 -8.39 -24.77 25.43
N GLY A 394 -7.62 -25.79 25.85
CA GLY A 394 -6.35 -25.68 26.59
C GLY A 394 -5.09 -25.18 25.87
N ALA A 395 -5.16 -24.49 24.73
CA ALA A 395 -3.98 -23.88 24.12
C ALA A 395 -3.81 -22.43 24.64
N LYS A 396 -2.70 -22.13 25.34
CA LYS A 396 -2.34 -20.78 25.79
C LYS A 396 -1.85 -19.91 24.62
N LEU A 397 -2.60 -19.82 23.54
CA LEU A 397 -2.28 -18.97 22.40
C LEU A 397 -2.65 -17.52 22.75
N GLY A 398 -1.72 -16.60 22.50
CA GLY A 398 -2.00 -15.18 22.61
C GLY A 398 -2.94 -14.74 21.49
N TRP A 399 -3.87 -13.86 21.78
CA TRP A 399 -4.79 -13.31 20.80
C TRP A 399 -5.06 -11.82 21.06
N GLU A 400 -5.41 -11.11 20.00
CA GLU A 400 -5.77 -9.69 20.02
C GLU A 400 -6.90 -9.40 19.04
N THR A 401 -7.38 -8.16 19.02
CA THR A 401 -8.43 -7.71 18.09
C THR A 401 -7.98 -6.47 17.34
N ILE A 402 -8.31 -6.44 16.05
CA ILE A 402 -8.08 -5.28 15.19
C ILE A 402 -9.45 -4.71 14.85
N GLY A 403 -9.76 -3.52 15.40
CA GLY A 403 -11.09 -2.93 15.25
C GLY A 403 -12.17 -3.72 16.01
N LYS A 404 -13.36 -3.86 15.41
CA LYS A 404 -14.50 -4.55 16.04
C LYS A 404 -14.80 -5.94 15.45
N ASN A 405 -14.27 -6.24 14.27
CA ASN A 405 -14.68 -7.37 13.45
C ASN A 405 -13.55 -8.35 13.10
N VAL A 406 -12.30 -8.06 13.50
CA VAL A 406 -11.15 -8.93 13.22
C VAL A 406 -10.52 -9.43 14.51
N VAL A 407 -10.37 -10.74 14.62
CA VAL A 407 -9.67 -11.44 15.70
C VAL A 407 -8.38 -12.01 15.15
N VAL A 408 -7.28 -11.78 15.87
CA VAL A 408 -5.95 -12.28 15.51
C VAL A 408 -5.51 -13.28 16.57
N VAL A 409 -5.24 -14.53 16.17
CA VAL A 409 -4.69 -15.56 17.05
C VAL A 409 -3.26 -15.83 16.65
N HIS A 410 -2.31 -15.61 17.56
CA HIS A 410 -0.90 -15.86 17.30
C HIS A 410 -0.60 -17.36 17.43
N LEU A 411 -0.13 -17.97 16.34
CA LEU A 411 0.12 -19.40 16.23
C LEU A 411 1.57 -19.76 16.53
N GLY A 412 2.51 -18.84 16.31
CA GLY A 412 3.90 -19.05 16.69
C GLY A 412 4.88 -18.08 16.04
N ASN A 413 6.03 -17.88 16.68
CA ASN A 413 7.14 -17.13 16.12
C ASN A 413 8.48 -17.81 16.46
N PRO A 414 8.85 -18.90 15.77
CA PRO A 414 8.10 -19.55 14.69
C PRO A 414 7.06 -20.58 15.17
N MET A 415 6.12 -20.92 14.29
CA MET A 415 5.37 -22.17 14.31
C MET A 415 6.21 -23.23 13.61
N ASP A 416 6.65 -24.24 14.35
CA ASP A 416 7.60 -25.24 13.86
C ASP A 416 7.02 -26.16 12.78
N SER A 417 7.91 -26.87 12.08
CA SER A 417 7.56 -27.90 11.11
C SER A 417 6.72 -29.01 11.74
N ASN A 418 5.65 -29.42 11.06
CA ASN A 418 4.65 -30.40 11.50
C ASN A 418 3.91 -30.02 12.78
N MET A 419 4.00 -28.75 13.22
CA MET A 419 3.25 -28.27 14.36
C MET A 419 1.79 -28.08 13.98
N LYS A 420 0.88 -28.48 14.89
CA LYS A 420 -0.56 -28.38 14.70
C LYS A 420 -1.20 -27.72 15.92
N HIS A 421 -1.95 -26.66 15.68
CA HIS A 421 -2.75 -25.97 16.68
C HIS A 421 -4.23 -26.24 16.43
N SER A 422 -4.96 -26.58 17.48
CA SER A 422 -6.41 -26.71 17.47
C SER A 422 -6.98 -25.93 18.64
N PHE A 423 -7.92 -25.04 18.36
CA PHE A 423 -8.55 -24.18 19.38
C PHE A 423 -9.97 -23.80 18.97
N ASP A 424 -10.82 -23.53 19.96
CA ASP A 424 -12.21 -23.15 19.73
C ASP A 424 -12.40 -21.66 19.97
N LEU A 425 -13.14 -21.00 19.08
CA LEU A 425 -13.65 -19.65 19.30
C LEU A 425 -15.16 -19.71 19.52
N ARG A 426 -15.59 -19.25 20.69
CA ARG A 426 -16.99 -19.14 21.09
C ARG A 426 -17.52 -17.74 20.83
N PHE A 427 -18.50 -17.60 19.95
CA PHE A 427 -19.23 -16.38 19.66
C PHE A 427 -20.56 -16.38 20.37
N LYS A 428 -20.93 -15.28 21.03
CA LYS A 428 -22.27 -15.12 21.60
C LYS A 428 -23.14 -14.28 20.66
N LEU A 429 -24.40 -14.68 20.49
CA LEU A 429 -25.36 -14.02 19.61
C LEU A 429 -25.94 -12.76 20.28
N MET A 430 -25.87 -11.63 19.58
CA MET A 430 -26.42 -10.35 20.04
C MET A 430 -27.94 -10.38 20.04
N ARG A 431 -28.57 -9.92 21.12
CA ARG A 431 -30.05 -9.81 21.25
C ARG A 431 -30.52 -8.36 21.07
N GLY A 432 -31.58 -8.15 20.29
CA GLY A 432 -32.44 -6.95 20.38
C GLY A 432 -32.04 -5.66 19.63
N ARG A 433 -30.92 -5.57 18.89
CA ARG A 433 -30.52 -4.29 18.23
C ARG A 433 -30.70 -4.25 16.71
N THR A 434 -30.50 -5.35 16.00
CA THR A 434 -30.67 -5.42 14.55
C THR A 434 -31.01 -6.86 14.21
N GLU A 435 -32.28 -7.24 14.28
CA GLU A 435 -32.67 -8.56 13.76
C GLU A 435 -32.70 -8.45 12.24
N GLY A 436 -31.54 -8.63 11.60
CA GLY A 436 -31.46 -8.86 10.17
C GLY A 436 -32.18 -10.17 9.88
N ILE A 437 -33.46 -10.10 9.55
CA ILE A 437 -34.24 -11.28 9.18
C ILE A 437 -33.60 -11.87 7.91
N GLY A 438 -32.88 -12.98 8.07
CA GLY A 438 -32.52 -13.89 6.98
C GLY A 438 -31.19 -13.65 6.25
N ARG A 439 -30.29 -12.77 6.72
CA ARG A 439 -28.93 -12.70 6.15
C ARG A 439 -28.04 -13.79 6.76
N PRO A 440 -27.34 -14.62 5.96
CA PRO A 440 -26.35 -15.55 6.48
C PRO A 440 -25.21 -14.79 7.16
N LEU A 441 -24.75 -15.29 8.31
CA LEU A 441 -23.53 -14.79 8.95
C LEU A 441 -22.33 -15.25 8.14
N GLN A 442 -21.50 -14.30 7.72
CA GLN A 442 -20.33 -14.58 6.91
C GLN A 442 -19.09 -14.62 7.80
N PHE A 443 -18.31 -15.68 7.65
CA PHE A 443 -17.03 -15.84 8.30
C PHE A 443 -15.94 -15.99 7.24
N SER A 444 -14.82 -15.30 7.45
CA SER A 444 -13.63 -15.41 6.61
C SER A 444 -12.41 -15.49 7.51
N ALA A 445 -11.73 -16.62 7.49
CA ALA A 445 -10.48 -16.83 8.21
C ALA A 445 -9.34 -17.01 7.21
N ILE A 446 -8.21 -16.36 7.50
CA ILE A 446 -6.97 -16.48 6.72
C ILE A 446 -5.84 -16.76 7.70
N VAL A 447 -5.02 -17.77 7.42
CA VAL A 447 -3.75 -17.98 8.10
C VAL A 447 -2.64 -17.35 7.26
N ASN A 448 -1.75 -16.60 7.90
CA ASN A 448 -0.64 -15.96 7.23
C ASN A 448 0.63 -15.96 8.09
N SER A 449 1.78 -15.84 7.44
CA SER A 449 3.09 -15.72 8.08
C SER A 449 4.01 -14.80 7.28
N THR A 450 5.16 -14.43 7.83
CA THR A 450 6.19 -13.69 7.08
C THR A 450 7.11 -14.62 6.26
N SER A 451 6.98 -15.93 6.42
CA SER A 451 7.71 -16.95 5.66
C SER A 451 7.15 -17.10 4.24
N LYS A 452 7.94 -17.68 3.33
CA LYS A 452 7.50 -17.90 1.94
C LYS A 452 6.53 -19.08 1.89
N GLU A 453 5.26 -18.78 1.71
CA GLU A 453 4.21 -19.79 1.53
C GLU A 453 4.36 -20.49 0.18
N THR A 454 4.25 -21.82 0.19
CA THR A 454 4.33 -22.67 -1.00
C THR A 454 2.96 -23.02 -1.57
N ASN A 455 1.92 -23.04 -0.74
CA ASN A 455 0.55 -23.28 -1.16
C ASN A 455 -0.40 -22.24 -0.51
N PRO A 456 -0.63 -21.08 -1.13
CA PRO A 456 -1.53 -20.08 -0.54
C PRO A 456 -3.02 -20.49 -0.62
N GLY A 457 -3.37 -21.55 -1.35
CA GLY A 457 -4.76 -21.90 -1.65
C GLY A 457 -5.52 -22.57 -0.50
N ASP A 458 -4.82 -23.19 0.46
CA ASP A 458 -5.38 -23.87 1.64
C ASP A 458 -5.21 -23.06 2.94
N ASN A 459 -4.81 -21.80 2.82
CA ASN A 459 -4.69 -20.85 3.91
C ASN A 459 -5.96 -20.06 4.22
N GLU A 460 -7.01 -20.22 3.40
CA GLU A 460 -8.25 -19.48 3.54
C GLU A 460 -9.44 -20.41 3.80
N TRP A 461 -10.29 -20.01 4.74
CA TRP A 461 -11.57 -20.64 5.00
C TRP A 461 -12.67 -19.58 4.97
N LYS A 462 -13.71 -19.82 4.17
CA LYS A 462 -14.90 -18.98 4.09
C LYS A 462 -16.13 -19.84 4.30
N SER A 463 -17.07 -19.34 5.10
CA SER A 463 -18.32 -20.05 5.34
C SER A 463 -19.45 -19.11 5.70
N ASP A 464 -20.63 -19.45 5.19
CA ASP A 464 -21.88 -18.76 5.49
C ASP A 464 -22.73 -19.65 6.42
N LEU A 465 -23.19 -19.08 7.52
CA LEU A 465 -24.07 -19.75 8.49
C LEU A 465 -25.44 -19.09 8.49
N GLN A 466 -26.47 -19.84 8.10
CA GLN A 466 -27.85 -19.39 8.22
C GLN A 466 -28.38 -19.71 9.63
N ILE A 467 -28.75 -18.65 10.35
CA ILE A 467 -29.37 -18.77 11.67
C ILE A 467 -30.89 -18.64 11.56
N ILE A 468 -31.60 -19.66 12.05
CA ILE A 468 -33.06 -19.65 12.17
C ILE A 468 -33.41 -19.26 13.60
N LYS A 469 -33.93 -18.04 13.78
CA LYS A 469 -34.43 -17.50 15.06
C LYS A 469 -35.90 -17.93 15.23
N ARG A 470 -36.24 -18.62 16.32
CA ARG A 470 -37.62 -19.11 16.60
C ARG A 470 -38.29 -18.31 17.72
N ALA A 471 -39.42 -17.70 17.43
CA ALA A 471 -40.30 -17.07 18.43
C ALA A 471 -41.55 -17.93 18.65
N GLU A 472 -42.10 -17.92 19.87
CA GLU A 472 -43.28 -18.72 20.25
C GLU A 472 -44.36 -17.78 20.77
N MET A 473 -45.32 -17.44 19.93
CA MET A 473 -46.40 -16.51 20.26
C MET A 473 -47.61 -17.26 20.81
N GLU A 474 -48.18 -16.76 21.92
CA GLU A 474 -49.40 -17.27 22.55
C GLU A 474 -50.40 -16.14 22.74
N LEU A 475 -51.65 -16.34 22.30
CA LEU A 475 -52.76 -15.41 22.53
C LEU A 475 -53.71 -16.00 23.56
N VAL A 476 -53.94 -15.26 24.64
CA VAL A 476 -54.87 -15.64 25.72
C VAL A 476 -55.97 -14.59 25.81
N GLY A 477 -57.24 -15.00 25.79
CA GLY A 477 -58.40 -14.11 25.92
C GLY A 477 -59.23 -14.44 27.16
N THR A 478 -59.71 -13.42 27.87
CA THR A 478 -60.63 -13.54 29.00
C THR A 478 -61.81 -12.57 28.86
N SER A 479 -62.95 -12.90 29.48
CA SER A 479 -64.16 -12.07 29.52
C SER A 479 -64.58 -11.85 30.97
N ASP A 480 -64.88 -10.61 31.33
CA ASP A 480 -65.35 -10.22 32.65
C ASP A 480 -66.63 -9.35 32.56
N PRO A 481 -67.79 -9.82 33.08
CA PRO A 481 -67.98 -11.14 33.67
C PRO A 481 -67.91 -12.27 32.62
N PRO A 482 -67.60 -13.52 33.02
CA PRO A 482 -67.57 -14.67 32.11
C PRO A 482 -68.96 -15.16 31.70
N LEU A 483 -70.00 -14.75 32.43
CA LEU A 483 -71.39 -15.08 32.16
C LEU A 483 -72.28 -13.88 32.51
N VAL A 484 -73.08 -13.44 31.54
CA VAL A 484 -74.15 -12.45 31.77
C VAL A 484 -75.48 -13.19 31.80
N ARG A 485 -76.28 -12.95 32.84
CA ARG A 485 -77.66 -13.45 32.92
C ARG A 485 -78.61 -12.35 32.49
N PHE A 486 -79.47 -12.64 31.51
CA PHE A 486 -80.44 -11.67 31.01
C PHE A 486 -81.62 -11.51 31.98
N GLY A 487 -81.91 -10.27 32.39
CA GLY A 487 -83.06 -9.89 33.21
C GLY A 487 -83.14 -8.36 33.39
N GLY A 488 -84.36 -7.80 33.45
CA GLY A 488 -84.60 -6.35 33.57
C GLY A 488 -85.86 -5.89 32.81
N GLU A 489 -86.22 -4.61 32.93
CA GLU A 489 -87.27 -3.97 32.11
C GLU A 489 -86.73 -3.62 30.72
N ILE A 490 -87.48 -3.95 29.68
CA ILE A 490 -87.07 -3.70 28.29
C ILE A 490 -87.27 -2.21 27.97
N LYS A 491 -86.18 -1.48 27.74
CA LYS A 491 -86.19 -0.12 27.20
C LYS A 491 -85.95 -0.13 25.68
N ASP A 492 -86.58 0.81 24.98
CA ASP A 492 -86.39 1.00 23.54
C ASP A 492 -85.13 1.85 23.27
N GLU A 493 -84.53 1.70 22.09
CA GLU A 493 -83.24 2.33 21.71
C GLU A 493 -83.27 3.87 21.86
N SER A 494 -84.40 4.50 21.55
CA SER A 494 -84.59 5.95 21.69
C SER A 494 -84.84 6.44 23.12
N SER A 495 -84.91 5.53 24.09
CA SER A 495 -85.18 5.81 25.52
C SER A 495 -84.02 5.41 26.44
N MET A 496 -82.86 5.08 25.86
CA MET A 496 -81.62 4.78 26.58
C MET A 496 -80.79 6.05 26.71
N ASP A 497 -80.59 6.53 27.94
CA ASP A 497 -79.80 7.75 28.22
C ASP A 497 -78.52 7.46 29.03
N LEU A 498 -78.48 6.33 29.75
CA LEU A 498 -77.34 5.89 30.58
C LEU A 498 -76.78 4.54 30.11
N GLU A 499 -75.50 4.25 30.36
CA GLU A 499 -74.88 2.96 30.00
C GLU A 499 -75.60 1.76 30.64
N GLU A 500 -76.14 1.95 31.85
CA GLU A 500 -76.94 0.95 32.57
C GLU A 500 -78.25 0.58 31.84
N ASP A 501 -78.74 1.46 30.95
CA ASP A 501 -79.93 1.21 30.13
C ASP A 501 -79.66 0.25 28.97
N ILE A 502 -78.39 0.11 28.55
CA ILE A 502 -77.96 -0.79 27.46
C ILE A 502 -77.87 -2.23 27.97
N GLY A 503 -77.28 -2.41 29.15
CA GLY A 503 -77.12 -3.71 29.80
C GLY A 503 -75.87 -3.83 30.65
N VAL A 504 -75.50 -5.07 30.99
CA VAL A 504 -74.30 -5.35 31.79
C VAL A 504 -73.04 -5.08 30.96
N MET A 505 -72.14 -4.25 31.49
CA MET A 505 -70.82 -4.03 30.90
C MET A 505 -70.02 -5.34 30.85
N VAL A 506 -69.48 -5.68 29.68
CA VAL A 506 -68.60 -6.84 29.48
C VAL A 506 -67.26 -6.37 28.96
N ARG A 507 -66.17 -6.79 29.63
CA ARG A 507 -64.79 -6.48 29.24
C ARG A 507 -64.11 -7.73 28.70
N HIS A 508 -63.67 -7.67 27.44
CA HIS A 508 -62.81 -8.70 26.84
C HIS A 508 -61.34 -8.25 26.90
N ASN A 509 -60.50 -9.01 27.60
CA ASN A 509 -59.07 -8.76 27.68
C ASN A 509 -58.32 -9.81 26.86
N TYR A 510 -57.49 -9.36 25.91
CA TYR A 510 -56.64 -10.24 25.11
C TYR A 510 -55.17 -9.93 25.37
N THR A 511 -54.41 -10.93 25.77
CA THR A 511 -52.97 -10.83 26.04
C THR A 511 -52.22 -11.67 25.01
N LEU A 512 -51.37 -11.02 24.22
CA LEU A 512 -50.45 -11.68 23.30
C LEU A 512 -49.06 -11.73 23.94
N HIS A 513 -48.53 -12.92 24.17
CA HIS A 513 -47.26 -13.15 24.85
C HIS A 513 -46.29 -13.93 23.96
N ASN A 514 -45.04 -13.47 23.86
CA ASN A 514 -43.97 -14.23 23.25
C ASN A 514 -43.26 -15.05 24.34
N LYS A 515 -43.52 -16.36 24.37
CA LYS A 515 -42.82 -17.33 25.24
C LYS A 515 -41.45 -17.73 24.69
N GLY A 516 -41.21 -17.44 23.42
CA GLY A 516 -39.96 -17.80 22.74
C GLY A 516 -38.79 -16.89 23.14
N PRO A 517 -37.55 -17.36 22.93
CA PRO A 517 -36.34 -16.62 23.33
C PRO A 517 -35.98 -15.44 22.41
N TRP A 518 -36.59 -15.37 21.22
CA TRP A 518 -36.31 -14.35 20.20
C TRP A 518 -37.46 -13.37 20.04
N THR A 519 -37.15 -12.09 19.85
CA THR A 519 -38.15 -11.05 19.63
C THR A 519 -38.75 -11.12 18.22
N VAL A 520 -39.91 -10.49 18.04
CA VAL A 520 -40.60 -10.40 16.74
C VAL A 520 -41.00 -8.95 16.48
N ARG A 521 -40.86 -8.53 15.22
CA ARG A 521 -41.30 -7.20 14.75
C ARG A 521 -42.59 -7.32 13.95
N ASN A 522 -43.40 -6.27 13.98
CA ASN A 522 -44.63 -6.13 13.17
C ASN A 522 -45.65 -7.26 13.39
N VAL A 523 -45.99 -7.54 14.65
CA VAL A 523 -47.04 -8.52 14.96
C VAL A 523 -48.41 -7.89 14.77
N TYR A 524 -49.28 -8.53 13.99
CA TYR A 524 -50.66 -8.12 13.77
C TYR A 524 -51.62 -9.08 14.45
N ALA A 525 -52.49 -8.56 15.32
CA ALA A 525 -53.59 -9.30 15.91
C ALA A 525 -54.91 -8.83 15.28
N LYS A 526 -55.70 -9.77 14.76
CA LYS A 526 -57.03 -9.50 14.20
C LYS A 526 -58.09 -10.07 15.13
N PHE A 527 -59.02 -9.24 15.58
CA PHE A 527 -60.16 -9.63 16.40
C PHE A 527 -61.45 -9.45 15.60
N GLU A 528 -62.33 -10.44 15.65
CA GLU A 528 -63.66 -10.37 15.05
C GLU A 528 -64.69 -10.11 16.15
N TRP A 529 -65.36 -8.96 16.09
CA TRP A 529 -66.26 -8.50 17.15
C TRP A 529 -67.73 -8.79 16.82
N PRO A 530 -68.48 -9.49 17.68
CA PRO A 530 -69.89 -9.80 17.44
C PRO A 530 -70.77 -8.58 17.73
N TYR A 531 -70.87 -7.68 16.75
CA TYR A 531 -71.60 -6.42 16.88
C TYR A 531 -73.14 -6.60 16.84
N GLN A 532 -73.64 -7.52 16.00
CA GLN A 532 -75.07 -7.77 15.81
C GLN A 532 -75.37 -9.26 15.66
N VAL A 533 -76.55 -9.68 16.13
CA VAL A 533 -77.14 -11.00 15.87
C VAL A 533 -78.06 -10.91 14.65
N GLU A 534 -77.94 -11.90 13.77
CA GLU A 534 -78.75 -12.03 12.56
C GLU A 534 -80.25 -12.14 12.89
N SER A 535 -81.10 -11.47 12.08
CA SER A 535 -82.55 -11.43 12.27
C SER A 535 -83.27 -11.68 10.94
N PRO A 536 -84.31 -12.52 10.90
CA PRO A 536 -85.11 -12.78 9.71
C PRO A 536 -85.87 -11.55 9.16
N ARG A 537 -85.92 -10.43 9.91
CA ARG A 537 -86.67 -9.21 9.57
C ARG A 537 -85.79 -8.08 8.97
N GLN A 538 -84.71 -8.43 8.27
CA GLN A 538 -83.76 -7.51 7.57
C GLN A 538 -82.93 -6.53 8.43
N LYS A 539 -83.33 -6.16 9.66
CA LYS A 539 -82.46 -5.46 10.62
C LYS A 539 -82.05 -6.41 11.76
N GLY A 540 -80.74 -6.66 11.90
CA GLY A 540 -80.15 -7.40 13.01
C GLY A 540 -80.36 -6.68 14.35
N LYS A 541 -80.27 -7.42 15.46
CA LYS A 541 -80.32 -6.83 16.82
C LYS A 541 -78.91 -6.66 17.37
N TRP A 542 -78.66 -5.60 18.12
CA TRP A 542 -77.40 -5.36 18.83
C TRP A 542 -77.03 -6.56 19.72
N ALA A 543 -75.78 -7.02 19.63
CA ALA A 543 -75.26 -8.11 20.47
C ALA A 543 -74.32 -7.57 21.54
N LEU A 544 -73.14 -7.07 21.15
CA LEU A 544 -72.21 -6.36 22.03
C LEU A 544 -71.90 -4.97 21.46
N TYR A 545 -72.30 -3.94 22.20
CA TYR A 545 -72.03 -2.54 21.87
C TYR A 545 -70.66 -2.12 22.42
N LEU A 546 -69.80 -1.55 21.57
CA LEU A 546 -68.50 -1.02 21.98
C LEU A 546 -68.68 0.38 22.58
N LEU A 547 -68.45 0.50 23.89
CA LEU A 547 -68.50 1.79 24.59
C LEU A 547 -67.27 2.65 24.30
N ASP A 548 -66.10 2.02 24.21
CA ASP A 548 -64.80 2.69 24.02
C ASP A 548 -64.02 2.07 22.86
N VAL A 549 -63.08 2.86 22.30
CA VAL A 549 -62.09 2.34 21.34
C VAL A 549 -61.13 1.41 22.09
N PRO A 550 -60.85 0.19 21.59
CA PRO A 550 -59.98 -0.76 22.27
C PRO A 550 -58.58 -0.19 22.55
N THR A 551 -58.17 -0.18 23.82
CA THR A 551 -56.82 0.22 24.23
C THR A 551 -55.84 -0.93 24.03
N VAL A 552 -54.73 -0.68 23.34
CA VAL A 552 -53.61 -1.62 23.21
C VAL A 552 -52.46 -1.13 24.08
N THR A 553 -52.07 -1.91 25.08
CA THR A 553 -50.89 -1.66 25.91
C THR A 553 -49.79 -2.65 25.53
N THR A 554 -48.67 -2.14 25.03
CA THR A 554 -47.48 -2.92 24.68
C THR A 554 -46.43 -2.75 25.77
N TYR A 555 -45.96 -3.87 26.32
CA TYR A 555 -44.81 -3.91 27.24
C TYR A 555 -43.58 -4.37 26.46
N ASN A 556 -42.64 -3.45 26.23
CA ASN A 556 -41.42 -3.73 25.48
C ASN A 556 -40.34 -4.36 26.38
N THR A 557 -39.41 -5.09 25.76
CA THR A 557 -38.29 -5.77 26.46
C THR A 557 -37.29 -4.80 27.09
N ASP A 558 -37.28 -3.54 26.68
CA ASP A 558 -36.48 -2.47 27.28
C ASP A 558 -37.16 -1.81 28.49
N GLY A 559 -38.33 -2.30 28.90
CA GLY A 559 -39.11 -1.80 30.04
C GLY A 559 -40.03 -0.63 29.72
N THR A 560 -40.09 -0.18 28.46
CA THR A 560 -41.01 0.87 28.04
C THR A 560 -42.44 0.33 27.87
N VAL A 561 -43.42 1.22 28.05
CA VAL A 561 -44.85 0.89 27.91
C VAL A 561 -45.47 1.85 26.91
N ASP A 562 -45.98 1.32 25.81
CA ASP A 562 -46.71 2.09 24.79
C ASP A 562 -48.20 1.82 24.92
N ILE A 563 -49.01 2.87 25.04
CA ILE A 563 -50.47 2.77 25.07
C ILE A 563 -51.03 3.42 23.82
N ARG A 564 -51.74 2.65 23.00
CA ARG A 564 -52.46 3.13 21.82
C ARG A 564 -53.97 3.00 22.06
N ARG A 565 -54.73 3.98 21.60
CA ARG A 565 -56.19 3.97 21.56
C ARG A 565 -56.64 3.85 20.13
#